data_AF-A0A9W8D1B3-F1
#
_entry.id   AF-A0A9W8D1B3-F1
#
_cell.length_a   1.000
_cell.length_b   1.000
_cell.length_c   1.000
_cell.angle_alpha   90.00
_cell.angle_beta   90.00
_cell.angle_gamma   90.00
#
_symmetry.space_group_name_H-M   'P 1'
#
loop_
_entity.id
_entity.type
_entity.pdbx_description
1 polymer ?
#
loop_
_entity_poly.entity_id
_entity_poly.type
_entity_poly.pdbx_seq_one_letter_code
_entity_poly.pdbx_strand_id
1 'polypeptide(L)'
;MTERKGHHFSDGAYVEFSGVLSEAHDKTLLEEMVARVVAEDRRIIVTEESTGNDVLRVVQVDGFVANPCGGTHVRSTAELGHVTIRKIARRAGQNLTKISYCVA
;
A
#
# COMPACT_ATOMS: atom_id res chain seq x y z
N MET A 1 -8.36 -5.97 -8.99
CA MET A 1 -6.90 -6.21 -8.92
C MET A 1 -6.60 -6.77 -7.54
N THR A 2 -5.57 -7.60 -7.37
CA THR A 2 -5.18 -8.16 -6.07
C THR A 2 -3.71 -7.88 -5.78
N GLU A 3 -3.37 -7.62 -4.52
CA GLU A 3 -1.98 -7.41 -4.11
C GLU A 3 -1.17 -8.70 -4.28
N ARG A 4 0.09 -8.58 -4.73
CA ARG A 4 1.07 -9.70 -4.75
C ARG A 4 2.24 -9.45 -3.84
N LYS A 5 2.85 -8.26 -3.92
CA LYS A 5 4.14 -7.99 -3.27
C LYS A 5 4.28 -6.50 -2.95
N GLY A 6 4.61 -6.20 -1.69
CA GLY A 6 5.12 -4.91 -1.25
C GLY A 6 6.63 -4.93 -1.05
N HIS A 7 7.29 -3.82 -1.37
CA HIS A 7 8.67 -3.52 -1.00
C HIS A 7 8.69 -2.09 -0.46
N HIS A 8 8.91 -1.91 0.84
CA HIS A 8 8.69 -0.64 1.55
C HIS A 8 9.98 -0.08 2.15
N PHE A 9 11.05 -0.06 1.36
CA PHE A 9 12.33 0.56 1.75
C PHE A 9 12.49 1.92 1.05
N SER A 10 13.14 2.86 1.72
CA SER A 10 13.36 4.22 1.22
C SER A 10 14.00 4.24 -0.18
N ASP A 11 14.95 3.32 -0.42
CA ASP A 11 15.51 3.06 -1.73
C ASP A 11 14.62 2.10 -2.54
N GLY A 12 13.84 2.65 -3.46
CA GLY A 12 13.06 1.84 -4.41
C GLY A 12 11.77 1.23 -3.87
N ALA A 13 10.99 1.92 -3.03
CA ALA A 13 9.67 1.43 -2.62
C ALA A 13 8.71 1.17 -3.80
N TYR A 14 7.98 0.05 -3.77
CA TYR A 14 6.95 -0.31 -4.74
C TYR A 14 5.91 -1.29 -4.20
N VAL A 15 4.76 -1.37 -4.87
CA VAL A 15 3.76 -2.44 -4.73
C VAL A 15 3.45 -3.05 -6.09
N GLU A 16 3.31 -4.37 -6.15
CA GLU A 16 2.93 -5.14 -7.33
C GLU A 16 1.55 -5.77 -7.13
N PHE A 17 0.71 -5.63 -8.16
CA PHE A 17 -0.66 -6.12 -8.20
C PHE A 17 -0.86 -7.08 -9.38
N SER A 18 -1.64 -8.13 -9.16
CA SER A 18 -2.28 -8.89 -10.22
C SER A 18 -3.45 -8.08 -10.79
N GLY A 19 -3.44 -7.88 -12.10
CA GLY A 19 -4.35 -7.01 -12.82
C GLY A 19 -3.62 -5.88 -13.55
N VAL A 20 -4.26 -5.36 -14.58
CA VAL A 20 -3.78 -4.21 -15.35
C VAL A 20 -4.60 -2.98 -14.97
N LEU A 21 -3.96 -2.02 -14.30
CA LEU A 21 -4.58 -0.76 -13.95
C LEU A 21 -4.84 0.06 -15.23
N SER A 22 -6.05 0.59 -15.38
CA SER A 22 -6.39 1.40 -16.56
C SER A 22 -5.55 2.68 -16.65
N GLU A 23 -5.44 3.23 -17.86
CA GLU A 23 -4.74 4.51 -18.09
C GLU A 23 -5.44 5.70 -17.42
N ALA A 24 -6.74 5.60 -17.10
CA ALA A 24 -7.47 6.61 -16.35
C ALA A 24 -6.95 6.80 -14.91
N HIS A 25 -6.23 5.81 -14.36
CA HIS A 25 -5.57 5.93 -13.07
C HIS A 25 -4.11 6.30 -13.28
N ASP A 26 -3.88 7.57 -13.56
CA ASP A 26 -2.55 8.15 -13.70
C ASP A 26 -1.92 8.46 -12.33
N LYS A 27 -0.72 9.05 -12.36
CA LYS A 27 0.01 9.39 -11.13
C LYS A 27 -0.74 10.40 -10.28
N THR A 28 -1.26 11.45 -10.91
CA THR A 28 -1.97 12.55 -10.25
C THR A 28 -3.16 12.02 -9.48
N LEU A 29 -4.00 11.20 -10.11
CA LEU A 29 -5.17 10.63 -9.44
C LEU A 29 -4.76 9.76 -8.25
N LEU A 30 -3.73 8.91 -8.40
CA LEU A 30 -3.27 8.06 -7.30
C LEU A 30 -2.68 8.88 -6.15
N GLU A 31 -1.91 9.93 -6.44
CA GLU A 31 -1.37 10.85 -5.43
C GLU A 31 -2.48 11.58 -4.68
N GLU A 32 -3.51 12.08 -5.39
CA GLU A 32 -4.69 12.71 -4.79
C GLU A 32 -5.47 11.74 -3.90
N MET A 33 -5.63 10.48 -4.34
CA MET A 33 -6.28 9.44 -3.55
C MET A 33 -5.51 9.14 -2.27
N VAL A 34 -4.18 9.03 -2.35
CA VAL A 34 -3.34 8.79 -1.16
C VAL A 34 -3.34 10.00 -0.23
N ALA A 35 -3.20 11.22 -0.77
CA ALA A 35 -3.21 12.45 0.01
C ALA A 35 -4.53 12.62 0.78
N ARG A 36 -5.67 12.25 0.17
CA ARG A 36 -6.96 12.23 0.86
C ARG A 36 -6.96 11.28 2.06
N VAL A 37 -6.45 10.06 1.89
CA VAL A 37 -6.38 9.05 2.97
C VAL A 37 -5.42 9.49 4.09
N VAL A 38 -4.34 10.20 3.75
CA VAL A 38 -3.43 10.82 4.74
C VAL A 38 -4.16 11.92 5.52
N ALA A 39 -4.90 12.79 4.83
CA ALA A 39 -5.66 13.88 5.45
C ALA A 39 -6.83 13.40 6.33
N GLU A 40 -7.33 12.19 6.10
CA GLU A 40 -8.39 11.56 6.91
C GLU A 40 -7.90 11.04 8.28
N ASP A 41 -6.59 11.06 8.57
CA ASP A 41 -6.00 10.64 9.84
C ASP A 41 -6.50 9.27 10.33
N ARG A 42 -6.48 8.29 9.43
CA ARG A 42 -6.96 6.95 9.71
C ARG A 42 -5.99 6.22 10.60
N ARG A 43 -6.52 5.55 11.62
CA ARG A 43 -5.72 4.77 12.56
C ARG A 43 -5.09 3.56 11.88
N ILE A 44 -3.84 3.26 12.26
CA ILE A 44 -3.21 1.97 12.00
C ILE A 44 -3.51 1.04 13.17
N ILE A 45 -4.20 -0.04 12.86
CA ILE A 45 -4.64 -1.07 13.79
C ILE A 45 -3.71 -2.27 13.63
N VAL A 46 -3.08 -2.69 14.72
CA VAL A 46 -2.22 -3.87 14.76
C VAL A 46 -2.90 -4.90 15.66
N THR A 47 -3.16 -6.07 15.11
CA THR A 47 -3.82 -7.18 15.80
C THR A 47 -3.01 -8.45 15.63
N GLU A 48 -3.34 -9.43 16.45
CA GLU A 48 -2.83 -10.79 16.38
C GLU A 48 -4.00 -11.71 16.03
N GLU A 49 -3.91 -12.42 14.92
CA GLU A 49 -4.90 -13.40 14.49
C GLU A 49 -4.33 -14.81 14.67
N SER A 50 -5.09 -15.69 15.31
CA SER A 50 -4.68 -17.08 15.48
C SER A 50 -5.01 -17.89 14.24
N THR A 51 -3.98 -18.44 13.59
CA THR A 51 -4.13 -19.35 12.45
C THR A 51 -3.70 -20.75 12.88
N GLY A 52 -4.62 -21.51 13.46
CA GLY A 52 -4.32 -22.82 14.04
C GLY A 52 -3.49 -22.68 15.33
N ASN A 53 -2.25 -23.19 15.30
CA ASN A 53 -1.33 -23.12 16.44
C ASN A 53 -0.42 -21.89 16.41
N ASP A 54 -0.44 -21.11 15.32
CA ASP A 54 0.41 -19.94 15.14
C ASP A 54 -0.36 -18.64 15.35
N VAL A 55 0.35 -17.60 15.79
CA VAL A 55 -0.17 -16.24 15.93
C VAL A 55 0.42 -15.38 14.82
N LEU A 56 -0.46 -14.83 13.99
CA LEU A 56 -0.10 -13.98 12.86
C LEU A 56 -0.33 -12.52 13.21
N ARG A 57 0.72 -11.71 13.12
CA ARG A 57 0.60 -10.26 13.25
C ARG A 57 -0.04 -9.68 11.99
N VAL A 58 -1.15 -8.99 12.18
CA VAL A 58 -1.94 -8.36 11.11
C VAL A 58 -1.94 -6.84 11.32
N VAL A 59 -1.84 -6.10 10.23
CA VAL A 59 -1.88 -4.64 10.20
C VAL A 59 -3.02 -4.20 9.28
N GLN A 60 -3.82 -3.25 9.76
CA GLN A 60 -4.94 -2.68 9.03
C GLN A 60 -4.88 -1.16 9.11
N VAL A 61 -5.08 -0.49 7.98
CA VAL A 61 -5.45 0.93 7.95
C VAL A 61 -6.97 0.99 8.12
N ASP A 62 -7.49 1.78 9.05
CA ASP A 62 -8.93 1.84 9.33
C ASP A 62 -9.77 2.11 8.07
N GLY A 63 -10.77 1.27 7.81
CA GLY A 63 -11.57 1.28 6.58
C GLY A 63 -10.95 0.61 5.35
N PHE A 64 -9.76 0.01 5.47
CA PHE A 64 -9.12 -0.79 4.43
C PHE A 64 -8.97 -2.26 4.85
N VAL A 65 -8.52 -3.08 3.89
CA VAL A 65 -8.25 -4.51 4.12
C VAL A 65 -7.07 -4.69 5.05
N ALA A 66 -7.18 -5.69 5.94
CA ALA A 66 -6.11 -6.08 6.85
C ALA A 66 -5.12 -7.01 6.13
N ASN A 67 -3.82 -6.85 6.40
CA ASN A 67 -2.77 -7.65 5.78
C ASN A 67 -1.78 -8.17 6.83
N PRO A 68 -1.30 -9.42 6.70
CA PRO A 68 -0.25 -9.93 7.58
C PRO A 68 1.05 -9.16 7.34
N CYS A 69 1.60 -8.56 8.38
CA CYS A 69 2.81 -7.75 8.26
C CYS A 69 3.62 -7.79 9.57
N GLY A 70 4.92 -8.01 9.46
CA GLY A 70 5.88 -7.97 10.57
C GLY A 70 6.63 -6.64 10.73
N GLY A 71 6.33 -5.64 9.90
CA GLY A 71 7.05 -4.36 9.88
C GLY A 71 6.66 -3.40 11.01
N THR A 72 7.50 -2.39 11.23
CA THR A 72 7.19 -1.26 12.12
C THR A 72 6.34 -0.24 11.37
N HIS A 73 5.16 0.07 11.90
CA HIS A 73 4.22 1.04 11.31
C HIS A 73 4.06 2.26 12.22
N VAL A 74 3.76 3.40 11.60
CA VAL A 74 3.23 4.60 12.26
C VAL A 74 1.86 4.31 12.90
N ARG A 75 1.37 5.19 13.78
CA ARG A 75 0.09 4.97 14.48
C ARG A 75 -1.12 5.43 13.67
N SER A 76 -0.91 6.32 12.73
CA SER A 76 -1.96 6.93 11.89
C SER A 76 -1.46 7.25 10.47
N THR A 77 -2.38 7.42 9.52
CA THR A 77 -2.02 7.87 8.16
C THR A 77 -1.52 9.31 8.13
N ALA A 78 -1.85 10.15 9.10
CA ALA A 78 -1.38 11.54 9.18
C ALA A 78 0.11 11.67 9.52
N GLU A 79 0.72 10.63 10.09
CA GLU A 79 2.17 10.56 10.33
C GLU A 79 2.96 10.25 9.05
N LEU A 80 2.28 9.89 7.95
CA LEU A 80 2.93 9.77 6.66
C LEU A 80 3.27 11.17 6.13
N GLY A 81 4.48 11.29 5.60
CA GLY A 81 4.84 12.45 4.80
C GLY A 81 4.20 12.44 3.42
N HIS A 82 4.64 13.34 2.55
CA HIS A 82 4.10 13.43 1.21
C HIS A 82 4.49 12.20 0.38
N VAL A 83 3.50 11.49 -0.18
CA VAL A 83 3.72 10.31 -1.00
C VAL A 83 3.71 10.71 -2.48
N THR A 84 4.79 10.39 -3.19
CA THR A 84 4.93 10.69 -4.63
C THR A 84 5.05 9.40 -5.43
N ILE A 85 4.28 9.28 -6.51
CA ILE A 85 4.29 8.12 -7.42
C ILE A 85 5.37 8.32 -8.49
N ARG A 86 6.48 7.59 -8.31
CA ARG A 86 7.64 7.64 -9.21
C ARG A 86 7.36 6.97 -10.55
N LYS A 87 6.68 5.82 -10.58
CA LYS A 87 6.43 5.07 -11.82
C LYS A 87 5.21 4.16 -11.69
N ILE A 88 4.40 4.11 -12.76
CA ILE A 88 3.37 3.09 -12.97
C ILE A 88 3.83 2.24 -14.15
N ALA A 89 4.13 0.97 -13.91
CA ALA A 89 4.52 0.02 -14.95
C ALA A 89 3.41 -1.01 -15.15
N ARG A 90 2.79 -0.99 -16.33
CA ARG A 90 1.71 -1.89 -16.74
C ARG A 90 2.28 -2.96 -17.66
N ARG A 91 2.05 -4.24 -17.33
CA ARG A 91 2.52 -5.39 -18.11
C ARG A 91 1.32 -6.26 -18.46
N ALA A 92 0.61 -5.89 -19.53
CA ALA A 92 -0.63 -6.54 -19.93
C ALA A 92 -0.46 -8.06 -20.16
N GLY A 93 0.60 -8.48 -20.86
CA GLY A 93 0.90 -9.90 -21.09
C GLY A 93 1.22 -10.71 -19.83
N GLN A 94 1.54 -10.06 -18.71
CA GLN A 94 1.78 -10.71 -17.41
C GLN A 94 0.64 -10.48 -16.41
N ASN A 95 -0.43 -9.81 -16.83
CA ASN A 95 -1.53 -9.35 -15.98
C ASN A 95 -1.02 -8.68 -14.69
N LEU A 96 -0.07 -7.73 -14.83
CA LEU A 96 0.64 -7.15 -13.70
C LEU A 96 0.72 -5.62 -13.79
N THR A 97 0.50 -4.96 -12.64
CA THR A 97 0.77 -3.53 -12.44
C THR A 97 1.74 -3.36 -11.30
N LYS A 98 2.79 -2.57 -11.53
CA LYS A 98 3.76 -2.18 -10.49
C LYS A 98 3.71 -0.67 -10.28
N ILE A 99 3.53 -0.24 -9.04
CA ILE A 99 3.49 1.17 -8.65
C ILE A 99 4.70 1.43 -7.74
N SER A 100 5.65 2.23 -8.22
CA SER A 100 6.82 2.66 -7.45
C SER A 100 6.58 4.05 -6.88
N TYR A 101 6.97 4.26 -5.61
CA TYR A 101 6.71 5.49 -4.89
C TYR A 101 7.87 5.87 -3.95
N CYS A 102 7.78 7.04 -3.34
CA CYS A 102 8.60 7.47 -2.21
C CYS A 102 7.74 8.25 -1.21
N VAL A 103 8.22 8.35 0.03
CA VAL A 103 7.64 9.18 1.09
C VAL A 103 8.73 10.19 1.47
N ALA A 104 8.38 11.48 1.51
CA ALA A 104 9.27 12.58 1.90
C ALA A 104 9.08 12.96 3.37
#